data_AF-A0A6P0S3Y4-F1
#
_entry.id   AF-A0A6P0S3Y4-F1
#
_cell.length_a   1.000
_cell.length_b   1.000
_cell.length_c   1.000
_cell.angle_alpha   90.00
_cell.angle_beta   90.00
_cell.angle_gamma   90.00
#
_symmetry.space_group_name_H-M   'P 1'
#
loop_
_entity.id
_entity.type
_entity.pdbx_description
1 polymer ?
#
loop_
_entity_poly.entity_id
_entity_poly.type
_entity_poly.pdbx_seq_one_letter_code
_entity_poly.pdbx_strand_id
1 'polypeptide(L)' 'MISYLKGKVANINKNSGNRVTLILEVNQIGYELQIPRRLLQELPAASEEMV' A
#
# COMPACT_ATOMS: atom_id res chain seq x y z
N MET A 1 12.21 -12.12 -8.76
CA MET A 1 11.75 -13.14 -7.79
C MET A 1 10.85 -12.40 -6.80
N ILE A 2 9.70 -12.96 -6.40
CA ILE A 2 8.48 -12.30 -5.88
C ILE A 2 7.49 -12.00 -7.02
N SER A 3 6.39 -12.78 -7.05
CA SER A 3 5.31 -12.67 -8.03
C SER A 3 4.08 -11.95 -7.46
N TYR A 4 3.79 -12.11 -6.17
CA TYR A 4 2.68 -11.43 -5.49
C TYR A 4 2.90 -11.38 -3.98
N LEU A 5 2.20 -10.46 -3.33
CA LEU A 5 2.10 -10.36 -1.88
C LEU A 5 0.62 -10.31 -1.50
N LYS A 6 0.23 -11.07 -0.49
CA LYS A 6 -1.14 -11.09 0.03
C LYS A 6 -1.09 -10.75 1.51
N GLY A 7 -1.71 -9.65 1.89
CA GLY A 7 -1.67 -9.13 3.26
C GLY A 7 -2.70 -8.03 3.47
N LYS A 8 -2.56 -7.33 4.60
CA LYS A 8 -3.41 -6.20 4.96
C LYS A 8 -2.72 -4.89 4.57
N VAL A 9 -3.49 -3.95 4.03
CA VAL A 9 -2.99 -2.58 3.83
C VAL A 9 -2.81 -1.92 5.19
N ALA A 10 -1.57 -1.60 5.54
CA ALA A 10 -1.24 -0.96 6.82
C ALA A 10 -1.20 0.57 6.69
N ASN A 11 -0.65 1.10 5.59
CA ASN A 11 -0.62 2.54 5.35
C ASN A 11 -0.51 2.85 3.84
N ILE A 12 -1.00 4.03 3.45
CA ILE A 12 -0.88 4.57 2.10
C ILE A 12 -0.33 6.00 2.21
N ASN A 13 0.94 6.18 1.85
CA ASN A 13 1.56 7.48 1.79
C ASN A 13 1.47 8.05 0.36
N LYS A 14 0.59 9.04 0.21
CA LYS A 14 0.37 9.78 -1.04
C LYS A 14 1.46 10.86 -1.19
N ASN A 15 2.56 10.51 -1.84
CA ASN A 15 3.56 11.50 -2.24
C ASN A 15 3.04 12.40 -3.36
N SER A 16 3.59 13.62 -3.46
CA SER A 16 3.27 14.57 -4.54
C SER A 16 3.83 14.06 -5.88
N GLY A 17 3.05 13.23 -6.59
CA GLY A 17 3.44 12.62 -7.85
C GLY A 17 2.47 11.55 -8.37
N ASN A 18 2.91 10.79 -9.39
CA ASN A 18 2.13 9.72 -10.02
C ASN A 18 2.30 8.34 -9.35
N ARG A 19 3.15 8.26 -8.33
CA ARG A 19 3.44 7.04 -7.55
C ARG A 19 3.06 7.27 -6.09
N VAL A 20 2.69 6.17 -5.44
CA VAL A 20 2.24 6.15 -4.06
C VAL A 20 2.98 5.04 -3.35
N THR A 21 3.36 5.29 -2.09
CA THR A 21 3.99 4.27 -1.25
C THR A 21 2.90 3.56 -0.45
N LEU A 22 2.78 2.25 -0.66
CA LEU A 22 1.89 1.34 0.04
C LEU A 22 2.71 0.53 1.04
N ILE A 23 2.29 0.52 2.31
CA ILE A 23 2.81 -0.41 3.30
C ILE A 23 1.82 -1.55 3.42
N LEU A 24 2.26 -2.76 3.04
CA LEU A 24 1.49 -3.99 3.14
C LEU A 24 2.05 -4.85 4.26
N GLU A 25 1.22 -5.17 5.25
CA GLU A 25 1.59 -6.10 6.30
C GLU A 25 1.27 -7.53 5.87
N VAL A 26 2.32 -8.36 5.73
CA VAL A 26 2.21 -9.79 5.43
C VAL A 26 2.93 -10.53 6.54
N ASN A 27 2.21 -11.40 7.26
CA ASN A 27 2.78 -12.17 8.38
C ASN A 27 3.54 -11.32 9.41
N GLN A 28 2.99 -10.16 9.80
CA GLN A 28 3.61 -9.21 10.75
C GLN A 28 4.89 -8.54 10.23
N ILE A 29 5.16 -8.63 8.92
CA ILE A 29 6.27 -7.94 8.26
C ILE A 29 5.68 -6.86 7.36
N GLY A 30 6.14 -5.62 7.54
CA GLY A 30 5.77 -4.48 6.70
C GLY A 30 6.60 -4.45 5.41
N TYR A 31 5.94 -4.61 4.27
CA TYR A 31 6.53 -4.47 2.95
C TYR A 31 6.20 -3.09 2.38
N GLU A 32 7.24 -2.31 2.08
CA GLU A 32 7.07 -1.05 1.37
C GLU A 32 7.06 -1.28 -0.14
N LEU A 33 5.98 -0.85 -0.78
CA LEU A 33 5.71 -1.06 -2.20
C LEU A 33 5.37 0.27 -2.87
N GLN A 34 6.07 0.62 -3.95
CA GLN A 34 5.65 1.75 -4.77
C GLN A 34 4.71 1.29 -5.87
N ILE A 35 3.48 1.79 -5.84
CA ILE A 35 2.45 1.49 -6.84
C ILE A 35 2.06 2.75 -7.63
N PRO A 36 1.57 2.61 -8.87
CA PRO A 36 0.96 3.71 -9.60
C PRO A 36 -0.30 4.20 -8.88
N ARG A 37 -0.55 5.51 -8.92
CA ARG A 37 -1.69 6.12 -8.23
C ARG A 37 -3.05 5.54 -8.64
N ARG A 38 -3.23 5.08 -9.88
CA ARG A 38 -4.49 4.48 -10.37
C ARG A 38 -4.87 3.19 -9.61
N LEU A 39 -3.87 2.43 -9.16
CA LEU A 39 -4.09 1.18 -8.43
C LEU A 39 -4.66 1.40 -7.02
N LEU A 40 -4.57 2.63 -6.49
CA LEU A 40 -5.23 2.99 -5.23
C LEU A 40 -6.75 2.84 -5.28
N GLN A 41 -7.38 3.07 -6.43
CA GLN A 41 -8.83 2.99 -6.57
C GLN A 41 -9.35 1.55 -6.42
N GLU A 42 -8.47 0.57 -6.64
CA GLU A 42 -8.76 -0.86 -6.56
C GLU A 42 -8.43 -1.42 -5.17
N LEU A 43 -7.75 -0.64 -4.30
CA LEU A 43 -7.48 -1.06 -2.93
C LEU A 43 -8.72 -0.79 -2.07
N PRO A 44 -9.09 -1.74 -1.17
CA PRO A 44 -10.08 -1.45 -0.15
C PRO A 44 -9.60 -0.21 0.60
N ALA A 45 -10.49 0.77 0.80
CA ALA A 45 -10.19 2.04 1.44
C ALA A 45 -9.29 1.75 2.65
N ALA A 46 -8.00 2.07 2.52
CA ALA A 46 -7.07 1.89 3.61
C ALA A 46 -7.65 2.68 4.74
N SER A 47 -8.03 1.96 5.79
CA SER A 47 -8.59 2.49 7.02
C SER A 47 -7.95 3.84 7.27
N GLU A 48 -8.80 4.86 7.22
CA GLU A 48 -8.46 6.26 7.35
C GLU A 48 -7.41 6.45 8.44
N GLU A 49 -6.43 7.29 8.11
CA GLU A 49 -5.54 8.02 9.02
C GLU A 49 -5.67 7.60 10.49
N MET A 50 -4.76 6.75 10.94
CA MET A 50 -4.48 6.71 12.37
C MET A 50 -3.75 8.02 12.72
N VAL A 51 -4.55 8.97 13.21
CA VAL A 51 -4.17 10.20 13.92
C VAL A 51 -3.09 9.93 14.96
#